data_AF-A0A5N5DMA4-F1
#
_entry.id   AF-A0A5N5DMA4-F1
#
_cell.length_a   1.000
_cell.length_b   1.000
_cell.length_c   1.000
_cell.angle_alpha   90.00
_cell.angle_beta   90.00
_cell.angle_gamma   90.00
#
_symmetry.space_group_name_H-M   'P 1'
#
loop_
_entity.id
_entity.type
_entity.pdbx_description
1 polymer ?
#
loop_
_entity_poly.entity_id
_entity_poly.type
_entity_poly.pdbx_seq_one_letter_code
_entity_poly.pdbx_strand_id
1 'polypeptide(L)'
;MFTEQDRIPQPHDFIIKLFNVHGKMFDAGAVYPTQDIEFNSIPILEFAGTKTNCEIVDLRTKYGNDQSELCKRLEARKNTDLQKGYDAVRNMHIKSRRQYSQAAYRFSEFVIKYCSASSAETQRKLYEETVKLIRIYCTAG
;
A
#
# COMPACT_ATOMS: atom_id res chain seq x y z
N MET A 1 -6.03 10.03 -13.16
CA MET A 1 -5.21 8.82 -13.06
C MET A 1 -3.89 9.13 -13.74
N PHE A 2 -2.90 9.58 -12.98
CA PHE A 2 -1.56 9.75 -13.53
C PHE A 2 -1.02 8.35 -13.78
N THR A 3 -0.59 8.04 -15.00
CA THR A 3 0.07 6.77 -15.29
C THR A 3 1.46 6.83 -14.70
N GLU A 4 1.54 6.58 -13.39
CA GLU A 4 2.82 6.45 -12.70
C GLU A 4 3.55 5.24 -13.25
N GLN A 5 4.85 5.39 -13.47
CA GLN A 5 5.69 4.33 -13.99
C GLN A 5 5.79 3.20 -12.95
N ASP A 6 5.51 1.95 -13.33
CA ASP A 6 5.50 0.73 -12.47
C ASP A 6 6.74 0.50 -11.60
N ARG A 7 7.80 1.25 -11.87
CA ARG A 7 9.12 1.10 -11.27
C ARG A 7 9.47 2.26 -10.34
N ILE A 8 8.52 3.14 -10.04
CA ILE A 8 8.65 4.18 -9.01
C ILE A 8 8.55 3.51 -7.63
N PRO A 9 9.47 3.78 -6.69
CA PRO A 9 9.35 3.27 -5.33
C PRO A 9 8.18 3.91 -4.59
N GLN A 10 7.08 3.17 -4.51
CA GLN A 10 5.88 3.53 -3.77
C GLN A 10 5.21 2.28 -3.23
N PRO A 11 4.35 2.39 -2.20
CA PRO A 11 3.36 1.36 -1.88
C PRO A 11 2.58 0.93 -3.12
N HIS A 12 2.40 -0.38 -3.28
CA HIS A 12 1.56 -0.92 -4.35
C HIS A 12 0.45 -1.74 -3.75
N ASP A 13 -0.75 -1.52 -4.27
CA ASP A 13 -1.91 -2.31 -3.92
C ASP A 13 -1.91 -3.63 -4.67
N PHE A 14 -2.46 -4.64 -4.01
CA PHE A 14 -2.66 -5.96 -4.58
C PHE A 14 -3.98 -6.51 -4.07
N ILE A 15 -4.86 -6.95 -4.97
CA ILE A 15 -6.20 -7.39 -4.61
C ILE A 15 -6.40 -8.82 -5.09
N ILE A 16 -6.91 -9.67 -4.19
CA ILE A 16 -7.38 -11.01 -4.53
C ILE A 16 -8.91 -11.01 -4.47
N LYS A 17 -9.56 -11.36 -5.58
CA LYS A 17 -10.98 -11.67 -5.63
C LYS A 17 -11.16 -13.18 -5.52
N LEU A 18 -11.79 -13.62 -4.43
CA LEU A 18 -12.21 -15.00 -4.22
C LEU A 18 -13.61 -15.18 -4.78
N PHE A 19 -13.82 -16.26 -5.54
CA PHE A 19 -15.11 -16.64 -6.10
C PHE A 19 -15.69 -17.84 -5.36
N ASN A 20 -17.00 -18.03 -5.48
CA ASN A 20 -17.74 -19.13 -4.86
C ASN A 20 -17.64 -19.13 -3.32
N VAL A 21 -17.71 -17.94 -2.73
CA VAL A 21 -17.74 -17.75 -1.27
C VAL A 21 -19.19 -17.77 -0.81
N HIS A 22 -19.49 -18.59 0.20
CA HIS A 22 -20.84 -18.77 0.75
C HIS A 22 -20.85 -18.48 2.26
N GLY A 23 -22.00 -18.02 2.76
CA GLY A 23 -22.22 -17.73 4.17
C GLY A 23 -23.06 -16.48 4.37
N LYS A 24 -23.02 -15.93 5.59
CA LYS A 24 -23.65 -14.65 5.89
C LYS A 24 -22.83 -13.52 5.27
N MET A 25 -23.39 -12.87 4.25
CA MET A 25 -22.79 -11.71 3.57
C MET A 25 -23.47 -10.42 4.05
N PHE A 26 -22.85 -9.27 3.77
CA PHE A 26 -23.54 -7.99 3.89
C PHE A 26 -24.65 -7.91 2.84
N ASP A 27 -25.78 -7.28 3.19
CA ASP A 27 -26.92 -7.12 2.27
C ASP A 27 -26.47 -6.47 0.95
N ALA A 28 -25.58 -5.48 1.06
CA ALA A 28 -24.86 -4.93 -0.07
C ALA A 28 -23.87 -5.97 -0.64
N GLY A 29 -24.26 -6.57 -1.77
CA GLY A 29 -23.43 -7.52 -2.51
C GLY A 29 -23.72 -8.99 -2.24
N ALA A 30 -24.72 -9.33 -1.41
CA ALA A 30 -25.09 -10.72 -1.09
C ALA A 30 -25.46 -11.60 -2.31
N VAL A 31 -25.83 -10.97 -3.43
CA VAL A 31 -26.13 -11.68 -4.69
C VAL A 31 -24.87 -12.19 -5.41
N TYR A 32 -23.69 -11.68 -5.04
CA TYR A 32 -22.41 -12.07 -5.65
C TYR A 32 -21.64 -12.93 -4.66
N PRO A 33 -21.42 -14.24 -4.92
CA PRO A 33 -20.70 -15.14 -4.01
C PRO A 33 -19.20 -14.92 -4.13
N THR A 34 -18.74 -13.72 -3.77
CA THR A 34 -17.34 -13.29 -3.89
C THR A 34 -16.85 -12.60 -2.62
N GLN A 35 -15.55 -12.65 -2.37
CA GLN A 35 -14.89 -11.88 -1.33
C GLN A 35 -13.62 -11.25 -1.89
N ASP A 36 -13.50 -9.94 -1.72
CA ASP A 36 -12.27 -9.22 -2.06
C ASP A 36 -11.39 -9.10 -0.81
N ILE A 37 -10.10 -9.40 -0.99
CA ILE A 37 -9.08 -9.20 0.03
C ILE A 37 -8.08 -8.21 -0.52
N GLU A 38 -8.03 -7.04 0.10
CA GLU A 38 -7.12 -5.96 -0.26
C GLU A 38 -5.82 -6.06 0.54
N PHE A 39 -4.71 -5.97 -0.18
CA PHE A 39 -3.37 -5.97 0.35
C PHE A 39 -2.61 -4.73 -0.11
N ASN A 40 -1.55 -4.41 0.62
CA ASN A 40 -0.56 -3.44 0.19
C ASN A 40 0.85 -3.95 0.51
N SER A 41 1.84 -3.52 -0.27
CA SER A 41 3.24 -3.89 -0.07
C SER A 41 3.88 -3.30 1.18
N ILE A 42 3.23 -2.33 1.83
CA ILE A 42 3.60 -1.86 3.18
C ILE A 42 2.66 -2.48 4.24
N PRO A 43 3.20 -2.91 5.40
CA PRO A 43 2.42 -3.62 6.41
C PRO A 43 1.40 -2.72 7.14
N ILE A 44 1.59 -1.40 7.10
CA ILE A 44 0.72 -0.41 7.73
C ILE A 44 0.58 0.76 6.76
N LEU A 45 -0.62 0.95 6.20
CA LEU A 45 -0.99 2.21 5.58
C LEU A 45 -1.13 3.30 6.64
N GLU A 46 -0.64 4.50 6.30
CA GLU A 46 -0.36 5.63 7.19
C GLU A 46 -1.62 6.37 7.68
N PHE A 47 -2.71 5.65 7.89
CA PHE A 47 -4.01 6.21 8.17
C PHE A 47 -4.31 6.11 9.66
N ALA A 48 -3.91 7.13 10.41
CA ALA A 48 -4.33 7.32 11.81
C ALA A 48 -5.86 7.53 11.97
N GLY A 49 -6.60 7.60 10.85
CA GLY A 49 -8.05 7.73 10.77
C GLY A 49 -8.49 8.20 9.38
N THR A 50 -9.78 8.09 9.05
CA THR A 50 -10.34 8.51 7.75
C THR A 50 -10.13 9.99 7.47
N LYS A 51 -10.28 10.85 8.49
CA LYS A 51 -10.05 12.29 8.36
C LYS A 51 -8.60 12.62 7.96
N THR A 52 -7.63 12.05 8.69
CA THR A 52 -6.21 12.26 8.40
C THR A 52 -5.86 11.78 7.01
N ASN A 53 -6.44 10.65 6.57
CA ASN A 53 -6.25 10.12 5.22
C ASN A 53 -6.73 11.11 4.15
N CYS A 54 -7.98 11.59 4.24
CA CYS A 54 -8.51 12.57 3.28
C CYS A 54 -7.61 13.82 3.19
N GLU A 55 -7.16 14.35 4.34
CA GLU A 55 -6.25 15.50 4.35
C GLU A 55 -4.91 15.23 3.66
N ILE A 56 -4.37 14.02 3.76
CA ILE A 56 -3.10 13.63 3.11
C ILE A 56 -3.31 13.48 1.61
N VAL A 57 -4.37 12.79 1.20
CA VAL A 57 -4.73 12.62 -0.22
C VAL A 57 -4.94 13.99 -0.87
N ASP A 58 -5.64 14.89 -0.18
CA ASP A 58 -5.86 16.26 -0.66
C ASP A 58 -4.53 17.04 -0.81
N LEU A 59 -3.62 16.92 0.16
CA LEU A 59 -2.28 17.55 0.06
C LEU A 59 -1.47 17.00 -1.12
N ARG A 60 -1.39 15.67 -1.25
CA ARG A 60 -0.64 15.02 -2.34
C ARG A 60 -1.28 15.32 -3.71
N THR A 61 -2.60 15.41 -3.78
CA THR A 61 -3.31 15.81 -5.00
C THR A 61 -3.02 17.26 -5.37
N LYS A 62 -3.02 18.17 -4.38
CA LYS A 62 -2.87 19.61 -4.60
C LYS A 62 -1.42 20.02 -4.91
N TYR A 63 -0.45 19.38 -4.27
CA TYR A 63 0.97 19.76 -4.35
C TYR A 63 1.85 18.67 -4.96
N GLY A 64 1.30 17.58 -5.52
CA GLY A 64 2.10 16.49 -6.08
C GLY A 64 3.08 16.90 -7.19
N ASN A 65 2.77 17.98 -7.91
CA ASN A 65 3.64 18.57 -8.93
C ASN A 65 4.68 19.57 -8.37
N ASP A 66 4.57 19.94 -7.09
CA ASP A 66 5.51 20.82 -6.37
C ASP A 66 6.02 20.12 -5.12
N GLN A 67 7.05 19.30 -5.33
CA GLN A 67 7.63 18.48 -4.27
C GLN A 67 8.20 19.31 -3.11
N SER A 68 8.71 20.52 -3.38
CA SER A 68 9.24 21.37 -2.31
C SER A 68 8.14 21.84 -1.38
N GLU A 69 7.02 22.33 -1.93
CA GLU A 69 5.88 22.75 -1.14
C GLU A 69 5.19 21.57 -0.46
N LEU A 70 5.07 20.42 -1.15
CA LEU A 70 4.54 19.19 -0.55
C LEU A 70 5.37 18.76 0.67
N CYS A 71 6.70 18.67 0.54
CA CYS A 71 7.59 18.27 1.61
C CYS A 71 7.50 19.25 2.81
N LYS A 72 7.48 20.56 2.55
CA LYS A 72 7.27 21.59 3.59
C LYS A 72 5.95 21.41 4.35
N ARG A 73 4.86 21.08 3.64
CA ARG A 73 3.54 20.85 4.27
C ARG A 73 3.49 19.57 5.08
N LEU A 74 4.14 18.50 4.61
CA LEU A 74 4.21 17.23 5.32
C LEU A 74 5.04 17.37 6.60
N GLU A 75 6.17 18.08 6.55
CA GLU A 75 7.05 18.34 7.70
C GLU A 75 6.38 19.13 8.83
N ALA A 76 5.42 19.99 8.50
CA ALA A 76 4.66 20.72 9.51
C ALA A 76 3.64 19.84 10.27
N ARG A 77 3.41 18.58 9.86
CA ARG A 77 2.44 17.68 10.50
C ARG A 77 3.08 16.87 11.62
N LYS A 78 2.30 16.63 12.68
CA LYS A 78 2.72 15.79 13.82
C LYS A 78 3.08 14.34 13.42
N ASN A 79 2.51 13.85 12.32
CA ASN A 79 2.75 12.51 11.81
C ASN A 79 3.72 12.49 10.61
N THR A 80 4.58 13.51 10.45
CA THR A 80 5.49 13.63 9.29
C THR A 80 6.36 12.39 9.07
N ASP A 81 6.89 11.76 10.11
CA ASP A 81 7.76 10.59 9.97
C ASP A 81 6.99 9.40 9.37
N LEU A 82 5.74 9.24 9.82
CA LEU A 82 4.83 8.26 9.22
C LEU A 82 4.60 8.62 7.75
N GLN A 83 4.31 9.89 7.43
CA GLN A 83 4.03 10.34 6.05
C GLN A 83 5.20 10.23 5.06
N LYS A 84 6.43 10.39 5.57
CA LYS A 84 7.66 10.23 4.78
C LYS A 84 8.03 8.75 4.61
N GLY A 85 7.44 7.84 5.41
CA GLY A 85 7.62 6.39 5.27
C GLY A 85 7.19 5.88 3.89
N TYR A 86 6.15 6.48 3.31
CA TYR A 86 5.67 6.22 1.95
C TYR A 86 6.78 6.31 0.90
N ASP A 87 7.64 7.31 1.03
CA ASP A 87 8.71 7.61 0.06
C ASP A 87 9.98 6.78 0.35
N ALA A 88 10.05 6.12 1.52
CA ALA A 88 11.15 5.25 1.92
C ALA A 88 10.98 3.78 1.48
N VAL A 89 9.94 3.48 0.71
CA VAL A 89 9.65 2.10 0.26
C VAL A 89 10.73 1.61 -0.70
N ARG A 90 11.29 0.43 -0.40
CA ARG A 90 12.30 -0.20 -1.26
C ARG A 90 11.73 -0.51 -2.64
N ASN A 91 12.44 -0.11 -3.69
CA ASN A 91 12.09 -0.45 -5.07
C ASN A 91 12.40 -1.92 -5.39
N MET A 92 11.45 -2.80 -5.11
CA MET A 92 11.57 -4.25 -5.33
C MET A 92 10.76 -4.68 -6.54
N HIS A 93 11.15 -5.79 -7.17
CA HIS A 93 10.36 -6.40 -8.24
C HIS A 93 8.97 -6.83 -7.73
N ILE A 94 7.88 -6.55 -8.46
CA ILE A 94 6.51 -6.80 -7.99
C ILE A 94 6.28 -8.26 -7.52
N LYS A 95 6.84 -9.22 -8.26
CA LYS A 95 6.77 -10.67 -7.97
C LYS A 95 7.58 -11.13 -6.76
N SER A 96 8.38 -10.26 -6.14
CA SER A 96 9.19 -10.59 -4.96
C SER A 96 8.73 -9.85 -3.71
N ARG A 97 7.70 -8.99 -3.83
CA ARG A 97 7.16 -8.23 -2.70
C ARG A 97 6.34 -9.12 -1.80
N ARG A 98 6.41 -8.82 -0.50
CA ARG A 98 5.38 -9.24 0.44
C ARG A 98 4.19 -8.30 0.33
N GLN A 99 3.00 -8.84 0.50
CA GLN A 99 1.76 -8.10 0.46
C GLN A 99 1.00 -8.39 1.75
N TYR A 100 0.55 -7.35 2.43
CA TYR A 100 -0.05 -7.43 3.75
C TYR A 100 -1.48 -6.94 3.69
N SER A 101 -2.39 -7.67 4.33
CA SER A 101 -3.74 -7.16 4.49
C SER A 101 -3.74 -5.97 5.44
N GLN A 102 -4.44 -4.92 5.04
CA GLN A 102 -4.47 -3.68 5.80
C GLN A 102 -5.42 -3.77 6.99
N ALA A 103 -6.57 -4.42 6.76
CA ALA A 103 -7.51 -4.80 7.80
C ALA A 103 -7.05 -6.09 8.53
N ALA A 104 -7.50 -6.21 9.78
CA ALA A 104 -7.56 -7.48 10.48
C ALA A 104 -8.92 -8.14 10.21
N TYR A 105 -8.91 -9.46 10.05
CA TYR A 105 -10.10 -10.25 9.76
C TYR A 105 -10.39 -11.16 10.95
N ARG A 106 -11.66 -11.55 11.10
CA ARG A 106 -12.06 -12.54 12.10
C ARG A 106 -12.33 -13.88 11.43
N PHE A 107 -11.67 -14.92 11.92
CA PHE A 107 -11.93 -16.30 11.55
C PHE A 107 -12.32 -17.06 12.81
N SER A 108 -13.63 -17.21 13.03
CA SER A 108 -14.18 -17.71 14.29
C SER A 108 -13.68 -16.88 15.49
N GLU A 109 -12.99 -17.49 16.44
CA GLU A 109 -12.37 -16.87 17.62
C GLU A 109 -11.04 -16.16 17.31
N PHE A 110 -10.43 -16.41 16.15
CA PHE A 110 -9.13 -15.84 15.80
C PHE A 110 -9.26 -14.48 15.12
N VAL A 111 -8.35 -13.57 15.46
CA VAL A 111 -8.09 -12.35 14.69
C VAL A 111 -6.84 -12.59 13.85
N ILE A 112 -6.97 -12.48 12.54
CA ILE A 112 -5.91 -12.81 11.59
C ILE A 112 -5.57 -11.60 10.71
N LYS A 113 -4.31 -11.55 10.27
CA LYS A 113 -3.86 -10.71 9.15
C LYS A 113 -3.28 -11.60 8.07
N TYR A 114 -3.67 -11.37 6.83
CA TYR A 114 -3.12 -12.11 5.70
C TYR A 114 -1.78 -11.51 5.29
N CYS A 115 -0.84 -12.39 4.93
CA CYS A 115 0.42 -12.02 4.31
C CYS A 115 0.64 -12.93 3.11
N SER A 116 0.70 -12.36 1.92
CA SER A 116 1.19 -13.07 0.74
C SER A 116 2.69 -12.87 0.65
N ALA A 117 3.43 -13.98 0.66
CA ALA A 117 4.87 -13.99 0.53
C ALA A 117 5.28 -14.84 -0.67
N SER A 118 6.23 -14.33 -1.42
CA SER A 118 6.83 -15.05 -2.53
C SER A 118 7.67 -16.21 -2.02
N SER A 119 7.42 -17.42 -2.51
CA SER A 119 8.04 -18.66 -2.00
C SER A 119 8.93 -19.37 -3.02
N ALA A 120 8.82 -19.05 -4.32
CA ALA A 120 9.63 -19.67 -5.36
C ALA A 120 11.06 -19.11 -5.37
N GLU A 121 12.04 -19.95 -5.71
CA GLU A 121 13.45 -19.56 -5.75
C GLU A 121 13.72 -18.36 -6.67
N THR A 122 13.07 -18.33 -7.85
CA THR A 122 13.14 -17.20 -8.78
C THR A 122 12.67 -15.89 -8.14
N GLN A 123 11.61 -15.94 -7.33
CA GLN A 123 11.10 -14.74 -6.66
C GLN A 123 12.03 -14.27 -5.53
N ARG A 124 12.71 -15.20 -4.85
CA ARG A 124 13.72 -14.86 -3.84
C ARG A 124 14.92 -14.16 -4.47
N LYS A 125 15.42 -14.64 -5.62
CA LYS A 125 16.49 -13.96 -6.38
C LYS A 125 16.08 -12.54 -6.78
N LEU A 126 14.85 -12.37 -7.27
CA LEU A 126 14.28 -11.06 -7.60
C LEU A 126 14.04 -10.14 -6.38
N TYR A 127 14.09 -10.65 -5.15
CA TYR A 127 14.02 -9.82 -3.93
C TYR A 127 15.36 -9.13 -3.66
N GLU A 128 16.48 -9.75 -4.01
CA GLU A 128 17.83 -9.22 -3.79
C GLU A 128 18.16 -8.14 -4.83
N GLU A 129 17.59 -8.24 -6.03
CA GLU A 129 17.72 -7.24 -7.08
C GLU A 129 16.99 -5.94 -6.71
N THR A 130 17.70 -4.81 -6.82
CA THR A 130 17.07 -3.49 -6.79
C THR A 130 16.67 -3.13 -8.21
N VAL A 131 15.38 -2.83 -8.43
CA VAL A 131 14.92 -2.31 -9.72
C VAL A 131 15.55 -0.92 -9.89
N LYS A 132 16.50 -0.80 -10.82
CA LYS A 132 17.16 0.48 -11.11
C LYS A 132 16.15 1.44 -11.74
N LEU A 133 15.95 2.61 -11.12
CA LEU A 133 15.40 3.77 -11.81
C LEU A 133 15.82 5.12 -11.24
N ILE A 134 15.69 6.12 -12.11
CA ILE A 134 16.03 7.53 -11.98
C ILE A 134 15.36 8.10 -10.73
N ARG A 135 16.18 8.61 -9.80
CA ARG A 135 15.74 9.19 -8.53
C ARG A 135 14.93 10.47 -8.77
N ILE A 136 13.72 10.53 -8.22
CA ILE A 136 13.01 11.77 -7.95
C ILE A 136 12.37 11.63 -6.57
N TYR A 137 13.10 11.96 -5.50
CA TYR A 137 12.53 12.05 -4.14
C TYR A 137 13.22 13.15 -3.32
N CYS A 138 12.45 13.78 -2.44
CA CYS A 138 12.94 14.62 -1.33
C CYS A 138 13.89 13.77 -0.47
N THR A 139 15.19 13.95 -0.68
CA THR A 139 16.19 13.42 0.24
C THR A 139 16.08 14.16 1.57
N ALA A 140 15.89 13.43 2.66
CA ALA A 140 16.12 13.98 4.00
C ALA A 140 17.55 14.53 4.04
N GLY A 141 17.67 15.84 4.29
CA GLY A 141 18.91 16.47 4.73
C GLY A 141 19.18 16.14 6.19
#